data_AF-A0A454WJZ5-F1
#
_entry.id   AF-A0A454WJZ5-F1
#
_cell.length_a   1.000
_cell.length_b   1.000
_cell.length_c   1.000
_cell.angle_alpha   90.00
_cell.angle_beta   90.00
_cell.angle_gamma   90.00
#
_symmetry.space_group_name_H-M   'P 1'
#
loop_
_entity.id
_entity.type
_entity.pdbx_description
1 polymer ?
#
loop_
_entity_poly.entity_id
_entity_poly.type
_entity_poly.pdbx_seq_one_letter_code
_entity_poly.pdbx_strand_id
1 'polypeptide(L)'
;MLHCEWGADEQVDWTAVEAHLHTPLPADYRAFMAVYGGGCIDDLIILPPLPTGNGWQASIAGDAAGFRELWTTEGGAPGIELGADRVLPWGSGCNANELGWLMTGPNPDQWPVVVWRRHGNPHWALFDCGMAEFLRRLMTAEFDECPLSDLSLWGRVGTFVHHEEQERRFHAGLDPMTGEPNPYAGMFD
;
A
#
# COMPACT_ATOMS: atom_id res chain seq x y z
N MET A 1 -22.91 3.43 9.56
CA MET A 1 -22.84 3.41 8.09
C MET A 1 -21.84 4.47 7.70
N LEU A 2 -20.59 4.06 7.44
CA LEU A 2 -19.64 4.94 6.76
C LEU A 2 -20.23 5.27 5.38
N HIS A 3 -20.15 6.53 4.96
CA HIS A 3 -20.46 6.87 3.57
C HIS A 3 -19.52 6.07 2.65
N CYS A 4 -20.04 5.54 1.56
CA CYS A 4 -19.31 4.74 0.57
C CYS A 4 -18.02 5.45 0.07
N GLU A 5 -17.98 6.78 0.20
CA GLU A 5 -16.83 7.63 -0.12
C GLU A 5 -15.58 7.34 0.71
N TRP A 6 -15.70 6.79 1.93
CA TRP A 6 -14.59 6.58 2.87
C TRP A 6 -14.28 5.13 3.17
N GLY A 7 -15.04 4.17 2.67
CA GLY A 7 -14.76 2.74 2.89
C GLY A 7 -15.92 1.83 2.47
N ALA A 8 -15.59 0.61 2.07
CA ALA A 8 -16.56 -0.34 1.51
C ALA A 8 -16.98 -1.48 2.46
N ASP A 9 -16.39 -1.58 3.66
CA ASP A 9 -16.55 -2.76 4.54
C ASP A 9 -16.29 -4.06 3.76
N GLU A 10 -15.07 -4.15 3.19
CA GLU A 10 -14.74 -5.15 2.21
C GLU A 10 -14.78 -6.56 2.83
N GLN A 11 -15.76 -7.36 2.40
CA GLN A 11 -15.92 -8.74 2.83
C GLN A 11 -14.93 -9.64 2.09
N VAL A 12 -13.67 -9.58 2.51
CA VAL A 12 -12.58 -10.38 1.95
C VAL A 12 -12.68 -11.83 2.42
N ASP A 13 -12.66 -12.78 1.48
CA ASP A 13 -12.48 -14.20 1.80
C ASP A 13 -11.00 -14.46 2.16
N TRP A 14 -10.67 -14.30 3.44
CA TRP A 14 -9.32 -14.52 3.95
C TRP A 14 -8.81 -15.94 3.74
N THR A 15 -9.69 -16.95 3.68
CA THR A 15 -9.26 -18.33 3.42
C THR A 15 -8.75 -18.47 1.99
N ALA A 16 -9.43 -17.86 1.02
CA ALA A 16 -9.00 -17.82 -0.37
C ALA A 16 -7.70 -17.01 -0.54
N VAL A 17 -7.58 -15.88 0.15
CA VAL A 17 -6.35 -15.05 0.17
C VAL A 17 -5.16 -15.87 0.66
N GLU A 18 -5.28 -16.53 1.82
CA GLU A 18 -4.20 -17.31 2.41
C GLU A 18 -3.82 -18.51 1.54
N ALA A 19 -4.80 -19.16 0.91
CA ALA A 19 -4.55 -20.24 -0.03
C ALA A 19 -3.78 -19.77 -1.27
N HIS A 20 -4.04 -18.56 -1.74
CA HIS A 20 -3.39 -17.98 -2.93
C HIS A 20 -2.00 -17.41 -2.64
N LEU A 21 -1.85 -16.66 -1.55
CA LEU A 21 -0.59 -16.04 -1.15
C LEU A 21 0.34 -17.01 -0.40
N HIS A 22 -0.17 -18.18 -0.02
CA HIS A 22 0.52 -19.18 0.79
C HIS A 22 1.03 -18.65 2.15
N THR A 23 0.41 -17.59 2.67
CA THR A 23 0.78 -16.97 3.93
C THR A 23 -0.40 -16.19 4.53
N PRO A 24 -0.59 -16.20 5.86
CA PRO A 24 -1.52 -15.29 6.52
C PRO A 24 -1.05 -13.85 6.41
N LEU A 25 -1.99 -12.90 6.35
CA LEU A 25 -1.67 -11.47 6.39
C LEU A 25 -1.73 -10.91 7.82
N PRO A 26 -1.09 -9.77 8.11
CA PRO A 26 -1.17 -9.14 9.43
C PRO A 26 -2.61 -8.77 9.83
N ALA A 27 -2.92 -8.84 11.13
CA ALA A 27 -4.25 -8.55 11.66
C ALA A 27 -4.67 -7.09 11.46
N ASP A 28 -3.72 -6.17 11.52
CA ASP A 28 -3.97 -4.75 11.32
C ASP A 28 -4.33 -4.42 9.86
N TYR A 29 -3.71 -5.09 8.88
CA TYR A 29 -4.10 -5.04 7.48
C TYR A 29 -5.51 -5.59 7.27
N ARG A 30 -5.85 -6.74 7.85
CA ARG A 30 -7.20 -7.30 7.75
C ARG A 30 -8.26 -6.36 8.33
N ALA A 31 -7.95 -5.73 9.47
CA ALA A 31 -8.83 -4.73 10.07
C ALA A 31 -8.97 -3.48 9.20
N PHE A 32 -7.89 -3.03 8.54
CA PHE A 32 -7.94 -1.92 7.60
C PHE A 32 -8.86 -2.25 6.42
N MET A 33 -8.70 -3.43 5.80
CA MET A 33 -9.54 -3.87 4.68
C MET A 33 -11.02 -3.97 5.08
N ALA A 34 -11.31 -4.48 6.28
CA ALA A 34 -12.68 -4.58 6.78
C ALA A 34 -13.35 -3.22 7.07
N VAL A 35 -12.60 -2.11 7.18
CA VAL A 35 -13.19 -0.78 7.40
C VAL A 35 -13.18 0.04 6.12
N TYR A 36 -12.05 0.02 5.41
CA TYR A 36 -11.77 0.90 4.29
C TYR A 36 -11.79 0.16 2.95
N GLY A 37 -11.20 -1.04 2.89
CA GLY A 37 -10.94 -1.77 1.66
C GLY A 37 -9.68 -1.31 0.93
N GLY A 38 -9.48 -1.77 -0.30
CA GLY A 38 -8.44 -1.27 -1.20
C GLY A 38 -8.72 0.16 -1.70
N GLY A 39 -7.68 0.98 -1.85
CA GLY A 39 -7.87 2.37 -2.27
C GLY A 39 -6.62 3.21 -2.16
N CYS A 40 -6.78 4.52 -2.02
CA CYS A 40 -5.68 5.47 -1.92
C CYS A 40 -5.84 6.39 -0.71
N ILE A 41 -4.75 6.66 0.00
CA ILE A 41 -4.64 7.73 0.99
C ILE A 41 -3.79 8.84 0.36
N ASP A 42 -4.42 9.93 -0.07
CA ASP A 42 -3.80 10.89 -0.99
C ASP A 42 -3.11 10.14 -2.16
N ASP A 43 -1.78 10.18 -2.24
CA ASP A 43 -0.98 9.57 -3.32
C ASP A 43 -0.47 8.15 -3.00
N LEU A 44 -0.84 7.60 -1.84
CA LEU A 44 -0.44 6.25 -1.41
C LEU A 44 -1.54 5.24 -1.72
N ILE A 45 -1.28 4.35 -2.65
CA ILE A 45 -2.13 3.21 -2.98
C ILE A 45 -1.97 2.15 -1.88
N ILE A 46 -3.09 1.67 -1.34
CA ILE A 46 -3.18 0.49 -0.48
C ILE A 46 -3.71 -0.66 -1.34
N LEU A 47 -2.87 -1.67 -1.51
CA LEU A 47 -3.16 -2.79 -2.40
C LEU A 47 -4.20 -3.72 -1.78
N PRO A 48 -5.28 -4.11 -2.50
CA PRO A 48 -6.12 -5.23 -2.12
C PRO A 48 -5.30 -6.55 -2.18
N PRO A 49 -5.69 -7.59 -1.43
CA PRO A 49 -4.88 -8.81 -1.35
C PRO A 49 -4.87 -9.62 -2.66
N LEU A 50 -5.97 -9.59 -3.41
CA LEU A 50 -6.15 -10.29 -4.68
C LEU A 50 -6.63 -9.30 -5.75
N PRO A 51 -6.41 -9.60 -7.05
CA PRO A 51 -6.92 -8.75 -8.12
C PRO A 51 -8.45 -8.69 -8.10
N THR A 52 -8.99 -7.48 -8.15
CA THR A 52 -10.40 -7.25 -8.47
C THR A 52 -10.55 -7.39 -9.99
N GLY A 53 -11.52 -8.17 -10.47
CA GLY A 53 -11.62 -8.60 -11.87
C GLY A 53 -11.80 -7.52 -12.95
N ASN A 54 -11.67 -6.22 -12.63
CA ASN A 54 -11.71 -5.11 -13.58
C ASN A 54 -10.37 -4.87 -14.31
N GLY A 55 -9.26 -5.50 -13.88
CA GLY A 55 -7.99 -5.53 -14.62
C GLY A 55 -7.15 -4.23 -14.59
N TRP A 56 -7.66 -3.18 -13.95
CA TRP A 56 -6.97 -1.90 -13.75
C TRP A 56 -6.32 -1.77 -12.37
N GLN A 57 -6.57 -2.71 -11.47
CA GLN A 57 -6.14 -2.60 -10.07
C GLN A 57 -4.92 -3.47 -9.78
N ALA A 58 -3.91 -2.81 -9.23
CA ALA A 58 -2.79 -3.44 -8.55
C ALA A 58 -3.29 -4.26 -7.36
N SER A 59 -2.55 -5.30 -6.96
CA SER A 59 -2.89 -6.13 -5.81
C SER A 59 -1.64 -6.77 -5.22
N ILE A 60 -1.70 -7.19 -3.96
CA ILE A 60 -0.58 -7.87 -3.32
C ILE A 60 -0.10 -9.07 -4.16
N ALA A 61 -1.03 -9.90 -4.63
CA ALA A 61 -0.71 -11.06 -5.46
C ALA A 61 -0.11 -10.67 -6.83
N GLY A 62 -0.65 -9.64 -7.48
CA GLY A 62 -0.20 -9.17 -8.79
C GLY A 62 1.18 -8.51 -8.76
N ASP A 63 1.46 -7.73 -7.72
CA ASP A 63 2.65 -6.90 -7.62
C ASP A 63 3.79 -7.58 -6.85
N ALA A 64 3.53 -8.71 -6.17
CA ALA A 64 4.55 -9.46 -5.43
C ALA A 64 5.77 -9.82 -6.28
N ALA A 65 5.59 -10.20 -7.55
CA ALA A 65 6.72 -10.56 -8.41
C ALA A 65 7.65 -9.36 -8.67
N GLY A 66 7.07 -8.19 -8.99
CA GLY A 66 7.84 -6.96 -9.22
C GLY A 66 8.55 -6.47 -7.96
N PHE A 67 7.88 -6.53 -6.80
CA PHE A 67 8.49 -6.17 -5.52
C PHE A 67 9.69 -7.06 -5.16
N ARG A 68 9.61 -8.36 -5.45
CA ARG A 68 10.69 -9.33 -5.26
C ARG A 68 11.88 -9.11 -6.18
N GLU A 69 11.61 -8.75 -7.43
CA GLU A 69 12.65 -8.37 -8.39
C GLU A 69 13.37 -7.10 -7.93
N LEU A 70 12.63 -6.10 -7.45
CA LEU A 70 13.19 -4.87 -6.87
C LEU A 70 14.08 -5.18 -5.66
N TRP A 71 13.60 -6.01 -4.72
CA TRP A 71 14.40 -6.45 -3.57
C TRP A 71 15.73 -7.08 -3.99
N THR A 72 15.70 -7.95 -4.99
CA THR A 72 16.89 -8.65 -5.50
C THR A 72 17.86 -7.69 -6.18
N THR A 73 17.34 -6.82 -7.06
CA THR A 73 18.14 -5.87 -7.84
C THR A 73 18.85 -4.85 -6.96
N GLU A 74 18.18 -4.42 -5.90
CA GLU A 74 18.69 -3.41 -4.97
C GLU A 74 19.47 -4.01 -3.79
N GLY A 75 19.66 -5.34 -3.79
CA GLY A 75 20.49 -6.04 -2.79
C GLY A 75 19.87 -6.18 -1.40
N GLY A 76 18.56 -5.97 -1.28
CA GLY A 76 17.81 -6.06 -0.02
C GLY A 76 18.17 -4.98 1.01
N ALA A 77 17.56 -5.07 2.20
CA ALA A 77 17.85 -4.17 3.30
C ALA A 77 19.21 -4.49 3.97
N PRO A 78 20.03 -3.48 4.35
CA PRO A 78 21.31 -3.73 5.00
C PRO A 78 21.19 -4.55 6.29
N GLY A 79 22.02 -5.58 6.42
CA GLY A 79 22.02 -6.46 7.59
C GLY A 79 20.88 -7.50 7.60
N ILE A 80 20.07 -7.57 6.56
CA ILE A 80 19.01 -8.57 6.39
C ILE A 80 19.47 -9.62 5.38
N GLU A 81 19.58 -10.87 5.82
CA GLU A 81 19.97 -12.01 4.96
C GLU A 81 18.77 -12.75 4.34
N LEU A 82 17.55 -12.22 4.56
CA LEU A 82 16.33 -12.80 4.01
C LEU A 82 16.20 -12.53 2.50
N GLY A 83 15.87 -13.58 1.75
CA GLY A 83 15.70 -13.51 0.30
C GLY A 83 14.41 -12.82 -0.12
N ALA A 84 14.26 -12.61 -1.44
CA ALA A 84 13.08 -11.98 -2.02
C ALA A 84 11.78 -12.77 -1.75
N ASP A 85 11.85 -14.08 -1.55
CA ASP A 85 10.69 -14.90 -1.12
C ASP A 85 10.11 -14.46 0.23
N ARG A 86 10.86 -13.66 1.01
CA ARG A 86 10.47 -13.13 2.31
C ARG A 86 9.90 -11.72 2.27
N VAL A 87 9.61 -11.16 1.10
CA VAL A 87 8.95 -9.86 1.00
C VAL A 87 7.60 -9.94 0.30
N LEU A 88 6.69 -9.07 0.73
CA LEU A 88 5.32 -9.00 0.23
C LEU A 88 4.85 -7.53 0.18
N PRO A 89 4.45 -6.98 -0.97
CA PRO A 89 4.00 -5.60 -1.07
C PRO A 89 2.61 -5.44 -0.45
N TRP A 90 2.32 -4.24 0.05
CA TRP A 90 0.98 -3.86 0.52
C TRP A 90 0.59 -2.44 0.13
N GLY A 91 1.53 -1.63 -0.34
CA GLY A 91 1.25 -0.29 -0.81
C GLY A 91 2.29 0.21 -1.79
N SER A 92 1.89 1.18 -2.60
CA SER A 92 2.76 1.86 -3.55
C SER A 92 2.41 3.35 -3.55
N GLY A 93 3.40 4.21 -3.39
CA GLY A 93 3.23 5.66 -3.40
C GLY A 93 3.67 6.28 -4.72
N CYS A 94 3.16 7.47 -5.02
CA CYS A 94 3.75 8.31 -6.06
C CYS A 94 5.27 8.48 -5.85
N ASN A 95 6.00 8.63 -6.96
CA ASN A 95 7.47 8.68 -7.03
C ASN A 95 8.22 7.37 -6.72
N ALA A 96 7.54 6.23 -6.87
CA ALA A 96 8.09 4.89 -6.64
C ALA A 96 8.60 4.73 -5.21
N ASN A 97 7.73 5.02 -4.23
CA ASN A 97 7.91 4.46 -2.90
C ASN A 97 7.18 3.13 -2.88
N GLU A 98 7.90 2.02 -2.80
CA GLU A 98 7.27 0.69 -2.73
C GLU A 98 7.27 0.23 -1.27
N LEU A 99 6.10 -0.14 -0.75
CA LEU A 99 5.91 -0.52 0.64
C LEU A 99 5.50 -1.98 0.74
N GLY A 100 6.14 -2.69 1.66
CA GLY A 100 5.91 -4.11 1.88
C GLY A 100 6.14 -4.52 3.31
N TRP A 101 5.92 -5.80 3.58
CA TRP A 101 6.34 -6.46 4.80
C TRP A 101 7.56 -7.33 4.53
N LEU A 102 8.45 -7.41 5.51
CA LEU A 102 9.48 -8.44 5.57
C LEU A 102 8.97 -9.58 6.45
N MET A 103 8.75 -10.74 5.86
CA MET A 103 8.23 -11.95 6.50
C MET A 103 9.31 -12.64 7.34
N THR A 104 9.67 -12.02 8.47
CA THR A 104 10.76 -12.43 9.38
C THR A 104 10.48 -13.73 10.12
N GLY A 105 9.23 -14.18 10.18
CA GLY A 105 8.82 -15.37 10.91
C GLY A 105 7.38 -15.82 10.63
N PRO A 106 6.90 -16.83 11.35
CA PRO A 106 5.57 -17.41 11.12
C PRO A 106 4.42 -16.55 11.64
N ASN A 107 4.68 -15.58 12.52
CA ASN A 107 3.67 -14.67 13.04
C ASN A 107 3.61 -13.42 12.15
N PRO A 108 2.53 -13.20 11.37
CA PRO A 108 2.43 -12.04 10.49
C PRO A 108 2.32 -10.72 11.25
N ASP A 109 1.82 -10.73 12.49
CA ASP A 109 1.68 -9.52 13.32
C ASP A 109 3.04 -8.98 13.80
N GLN A 110 4.14 -9.71 13.55
CA GLN A 110 5.51 -9.32 13.87
C GLN A 110 6.33 -8.96 12.64
N TRP A 111 5.73 -8.93 11.45
CA TRP A 111 6.45 -8.56 10.25
C TRP A 111 6.69 -7.05 10.22
N PRO A 112 7.95 -6.59 10.20
CA PRO A 112 8.24 -5.18 10.06
C PRO A 112 7.88 -4.69 8.66
N VAL A 113 7.55 -3.41 8.57
CA VAL A 113 7.40 -2.71 7.30
C VAL A 113 8.77 -2.47 6.68
N VAL A 114 8.87 -2.72 5.38
CA VAL A 114 9.98 -2.31 4.52
C VAL A 114 9.50 -1.27 3.52
N VAL A 115 10.32 -0.25 3.29
CA VAL A 115 10.06 0.79 2.30
C VAL A 115 11.26 0.89 1.39
N TRP A 116 11.02 0.79 0.08
CA TRP A 116 11.99 1.18 -0.92
C TRP A 116 11.84 2.67 -1.22
N ARG A 117 12.94 3.40 -1.04
CA ARG A 117 13.02 4.85 -1.26
C ARG A 117 13.92 5.11 -2.46
N ARG A 118 13.35 5.59 -3.56
CA ARG A 118 14.08 5.94 -4.80
C ARG A 118 15.31 6.84 -4.56
N HIS A 119 15.22 7.76 -3.59
CA HIS A 119 16.29 8.71 -3.27
C HIS A 119 16.97 8.43 -1.91
N GLY A 120 16.71 7.27 -1.31
CA GLY A 120 17.32 6.87 -0.04
C GLY A 120 18.76 6.38 -0.18
N ASN A 121 19.56 6.46 0.87
CA ASN A 121 20.81 5.71 0.96
C ASN A 121 20.96 5.17 2.40
N PRO A 122 20.73 3.87 2.65
CA PRO A 122 20.30 2.83 1.70
C PRO A 122 18.89 3.10 1.13
N HIS A 123 18.61 2.56 -0.07
CA HIS A 123 17.28 2.64 -0.68
C HIS A 123 16.23 1.95 0.19
N TRP A 124 16.54 0.77 0.73
CA TRP A 124 15.67 0.04 1.65
C TRP A 124 15.77 0.56 3.08
N ALA A 125 14.61 0.87 3.67
CA ALA A 125 14.47 1.18 5.09
C ALA A 125 13.55 0.16 5.77
N LEU A 126 13.83 -0.14 7.04
CA LEU A 126 13.07 -1.07 7.87
C LEU A 126 12.43 -0.33 9.04
N PHE A 127 11.16 -0.64 9.33
CA PHE A 127 10.40 -0.06 10.42
C PHE A 127 9.79 -1.18 11.25
N ASP A 128 10.15 -1.24 12.54
CA ASP A 128 9.71 -2.28 13.47
C ASP A 128 8.27 -2.02 13.97
N CYS A 129 7.33 -2.05 13.04
CA CYS A 129 5.90 -1.91 13.27
C CYS A 129 5.08 -2.52 12.12
N GLY A 130 3.81 -2.82 12.39
CA GLY A 130 2.83 -3.22 11.37
C GLY A 130 2.41 -2.07 10.45
N MET A 131 1.59 -2.38 9.45
CA MET A 131 1.13 -1.43 8.44
C MET A 131 0.34 -0.26 9.06
N ALA A 132 -0.64 -0.55 9.92
CA ALA A 132 -1.53 0.48 10.45
C ALA A 132 -0.76 1.47 11.34
N GLU A 133 0.16 0.95 12.16
CA GLU A 133 1.02 1.79 13.00
C GLU A 133 2.01 2.61 12.16
N PHE A 134 2.55 2.03 11.09
CA PHE A 134 3.39 2.76 10.14
C PHE A 134 2.62 3.94 9.51
N LEU A 135 1.41 3.71 9.00
CA LEU A 135 0.56 4.75 8.42
C LEU A 135 0.22 5.84 9.45
N ARG A 136 -0.12 5.44 10.68
CA ARG A 136 -0.42 6.39 11.77
C ARG A 136 0.78 7.28 12.06
N ARG A 137 1.97 6.69 12.25
CA ARG A 137 3.21 7.42 12.55
C ARG A 137 3.68 8.29 11.39
N LEU A 138 3.47 7.86 10.14
CA LEU A 138 3.74 8.63 8.94
C LEU A 138 2.89 9.92 8.91
N MET A 139 1.58 9.79 9.07
CA MET A 139 0.64 10.92 9.04
C MET A 139 0.77 11.86 10.25
N THR A 140 1.30 11.37 11.38
CA THR A 140 1.51 12.15 12.60
C THR A 140 2.95 12.68 12.76
N ALA A 141 3.83 12.39 11.82
CA ALA A 141 5.25 12.72 11.86
C ALA A 141 5.98 12.20 13.12
N GLU A 142 5.71 10.96 13.51
CA GLU A 142 6.27 10.31 14.72
C GLU A 142 7.50 9.40 14.44
N PHE A 143 8.06 9.46 13.24
CA PHE A 143 9.39 8.91 12.94
C PHE A 143 10.48 9.99 13.06
N ASP A 144 11.73 9.58 13.26
CA ASP A 144 12.86 10.53 13.38
C ASP A 144 13.12 11.29 12.07
N GLU A 145 12.87 10.64 10.94
CA GLU A 145 12.92 11.20 9.58
C GLU A 145 11.72 10.74 8.75
N CYS A 146 11.42 11.45 7.66
CA CYS A 146 10.35 11.04 6.75
C CYS A 146 10.66 9.64 6.17
N PRO A 147 9.77 8.64 6.35
CA PRO A 147 9.95 7.30 5.81
C PRO A 147 9.94 7.23 4.28
N LEU A 148 9.35 8.21 3.61
CA LEU A 148 9.14 8.23 2.17
C LEU A 148 10.14 9.17 1.48
N SER A 149 10.32 8.99 0.18
CA SER A 149 11.18 9.85 -0.66
C SER A 149 10.57 11.24 -0.92
N ASP A 150 9.33 11.47 -0.50
CA ASP A 150 8.64 12.75 -0.59
C ASP A 150 7.86 13.06 0.71
N LEU A 151 7.34 14.29 0.80
CA LEU A 151 6.63 14.78 1.98
C LEU A 151 5.11 14.69 1.84
N SER A 152 4.59 13.93 0.86
CA SER A 152 3.15 13.91 0.52
C SER A 152 2.26 13.63 1.74
N LEU A 153 2.65 12.64 2.55
CA LEU A 153 1.90 12.18 3.73
C LEU A 153 2.58 12.51 5.08
N TRP A 154 3.76 13.13 5.07
CA TRP A 154 4.53 13.36 6.29
C TRP A 154 3.89 14.45 7.17
N GLY A 155 3.39 14.07 8.35
CA GLY A 155 2.74 15.02 9.26
C GLY A 155 1.42 15.58 8.72
N ARG A 156 0.83 14.89 7.73
CA ARG A 156 -0.42 15.27 7.09
C ARG A 156 -1.41 14.12 7.17
N VAL A 157 -2.62 14.42 7.63
CA VAL A 157 -3.74 13.47 7.57
C VAL A 157 -4.28 13.45 6.15
N GLY A 158 -3.96 12.39 5.41
CA GLY A 158 -4.46 12.17 4.06
C GLY A 158 -5.93 11.74 4.06
N THR A 159 -6.61 11.96 2.94
CA THR A 159 -7.99 11.47 2.77
C THR A 159 -7.96 10.11 2.08
N PHE A 160 -8.64 9.13 2.68
CA PHE A 160 -8.85 7.84 2.03
C PHE A 160 -9.98 7.92 1.00
N VAL A 161 -9.74 7.37 -0.20
CA VAL A 161 -10.77 7.17 -1.22
C VAL A 161 -10.70 5.73 -1.71
N HIS A 162 -11.84 5.03 -1.62
CA HIS A 162 -11.97 3.66 -2.07
C HIS A 162 -11.78 3.53 -3.59
N HIS A 163 -11.26 2.40 -4.06
CA HIS A 163 -10.96 2.20 -5.48
C HIS A 163 -12.19 2.34 -6.40
N GLU A 164 -13.37 1.86 -5.98
CA GLU A 164 -14.60 1.96 -6.79
C GLU A 164 -15.03 3.43 -6.97
N GLU A 165 -14.82 4.23 -5.93
CA GLU A 165 -15.13 5.65 -5.97
C GLU A 165 -14.14 6.41 -6.85
N GLN A 166 -12.86 6.05 -6.80
CA GLN A 166 -11.84 6.58 -7.73
C GLN A 166 -12.20 6.26 -9.18
N GLU A 167 -12.58 5.02 -9.48
CA GLU A 167 -12.99 4.57 -10.82
C GLU A 167 -14.26 5.30 -11.29
N ARG A 168 -15.27 5.42 -10.43
CA ARG A 168 -16.50 6.17 -10.72
C ARG A 168 -16.21 7.63 -11.05
N ARG A 169 -15.35 8.30 -10.28
CA ARG A 169 -14.94 9.70 -10.51
C ARG A 169 -14.18 9.84 -11.82
N PHE A 170 -13.23 8.95 -12.08
CA PHE A 170 -12.47 8.94 -13.33
C PHE A 170 -13.39 8.82 -14.56
N HIS A 171 -14.33 7.87 -14.55
CA HIS A 171 -15.30 7.72 -15.64
C HIS A 171 -16.28 8.89 -15.76
N ALA A 172 -16.46 9.69 -14.71
CA ALA A 172 -17.24 10.92 -14.74
C ALA A 172 -16.41 12.15 -15.20
N GLY A 173 -15.12 11.99 -15.55
CA GLY A 173 -14.22 13.08 -15.90
C GLY A 173 -13.78 13.93 -14.70
N LEU A 174 -13.90 13.38 -13.49
CA LEU A 174 -13.51 14.01 -12.24
C LEU A 174 -12.14 13.49 -11.78
N ASP A 175 -11.47 14.28 -10.97
CA ASP A 175 -10.27 13.87 -10.27
C ASP A 175 -10.59 12.71 -9.30
N PRO A 176 -9.88 11.57 -9.37
CA PRO A 176 -10.17 10.39 -8.54
C PRO A 176 -10.09 10.66 -7.04
N MET A 177 -9.19 11.55 -6.60
CA MET A 177 -8.95 11.78 -5.17
C MET A 177 -9.86 12.87 -4.58
N THR A 178 -10.08 13.95 -5.32
CA THR A 178 -10.83 15.12 -4.83
C THR A 178 -12.29 15.13 -5.29
N GLY A 179 -12.62 14.47 -6.40
CA GLY A 179 -13.93 14.56 -7.04
C GLY A 179 -14.19 15.90 -7.74
N GLU A 180 -13.20 16.79 -7.80
CA GLU A 180 -13.28 18.06 -8.51
C GLU A 180 -13.11 17.86 -10.03
N PRO A 181 -13.59 18.79 -10.88
CA PRO A 181 -13.34 18.71 -12.31
C PRO A 181 -11.84 18.70 -12.59
N ASN A 182 -11.33 17.63 -13.21
CA ASN A 182 -9.91 17.55 -13.55
C ASN A 182 -9.65 18.42 -14.79
N PRO A 183 -8.89 19.53 -14.68
CA PRO A 183 -8.65 20.45 -15.80
C PRO A 183 -7.86 19.79 -16.95
N TYR A 184 -7.33 18.60 -16.75
CA TYR A 184 -6.56 17.82 -17.71
C TYR A 184 -7.32 16.61 -18.29
N ALA A 185 -8.59 16.41 -17.92
CA ALA A 185 -9.41 15.25 -18.32
C ALA A 185 -9.61 15.06 -19.83
N GLY A 186 -9.23 16.04 -20.67
CA GLY A 186 -9.34 15.96 -22.13
C GLY A 186 -8.03 16.28 -22.89
N MET A 187 -6.86 16.20 -22.23
CA MET A 187 -5.57 16.46 -22.90
C MET A 187 -4.89 15.21 -23.47
N PHE A 188 -5.47 14.02 -23.27
CA PHE A 188 -4.90 12.75 -23.72
C PHE A 188 -5.78 11.98 -24.72
N ASP A 189 -6.78 12.66 -25.30
CA ASP A 189 -7.57 12.17 -26.44
C ASP A 189 -6.85 12.39 -27.79
#